data_AF-A0A1L8D8R0-F1
#
_entry.id   AF-A0A1L8D8R0-F1
#
_cell.length_a   1.000
_cell.length_b   1.000
_cell.length_c   1.000
_cell.angle_alpha   90.00
_cell.angle_beta   90.00
_cell.angle_gamma   90.00
#
_symmetry.space_group_name_H-M   'P 1'
#
loop_
_entity.id
_entity.type
_entity.pdbx_description
1 polymer ?
#
loop_
_entity_poly.entity_id
_entity_poly.type
_entity_poly.pdbx_seq_one_letter_code
_entity_poly.pdbx_strand_id
1 'polypeptide(L)'
;LDRLGLWVHCFRSLPDVNDDYQRRFFVGCRWVYDPFTTGYDEIRGFLLPAFMIITQFFFTLCMIGVLVGLVLVLLFFLCAGPDQKRFVLLIRIISWLLLGTGICGCIAVITFACFANRDRWMPEHTNNFFGWSFGLAVAGSVTILIASSLFFTEVTVQAKKRTQLKESQAKFELEHESKA
;
A
#
# COMPACT_ATOMS: atom_id res chain seq x y z
N LEU A 1 -14.31 -14.87 19.30
CA LEU A 1 -13.18 -14.74 18.34
C LEU A 1 -12.41 -13.48 18.75
N ASP A 2 -11.07 -13.52 18.90
CA ASP A 2 -10.38 -12.42 19.62
C ASP A 2 -9.82 -11.34 18.69
N ARG A 3 -9.02 -11.71 17.67
CA ARG A 3 -8.45 -10.73 16.71
C ARG A 3 -8.21 -11.36 15.34
N LEU A 4 -8.64 -10.67 14.28
CA LEU A 4 -8.36 -11.04 12.89
C LEU A 4 -7.49 -10.00 12.23
N GLY A 5 -6.22 -10.36 12.00
CA GLY A 5 -5.34 -9.63 11.10
C GLY A 5 -5.40 -10.22 9.69
N LEU A 6 -4.74 -9.54 8.75
CA LEU A 6 -4.69 -9.97 7.34
C LEU A 6 -3.87 -11.26 7.16
N TRP A 7 -2.86 -11.48 8.01
CA TRP A 7 -1.90 -12.60 7.92
C TRP A 7 -1.87 -13.50 9.15
N VAL A 8 -2.42 -13.03 10.27
CA VAL A 8 -2.46 -13.77 11.53
C VAL A 8 -3.87 -13.69 12.09
N HIS A 9 -4.40 -14.84 12.48
CA HIS A 9 -5.70 -14.95 13.12
C HIS A 9 -5.52 -15.50 14.53
N CYS A 10 -6.18 -14.87 15.50
CA CYS A 10 -6.15 -15.24 16.91
C CYS A 10 -7.53 -15.72 17.34
N PHE A 11 -7.61 -17.00 17.69
CA PHE A 11 -8.82 -17.65 18.14
C PHE A 11 -8.75 -17.96 19.63
N ARG A 12 -9.82 -17.67 20.35
CA ARG A 12 -10.00 -18.13 21.74
C ARG A 12 -10.40 -19.60 21.78
N SER A 13 -11.33 -19.99 20.90
CA SER A 13 -11.75 -21.37 20.65
C SER A 13 -12.54 -21.40 19.34
N LEU A 14 -11.94 -21.88 18.26
CA LEU A 14 -12.63 -22.12 16.99
C LEU A 14 -12.81 -23.64 16.81
N PRO A 15 -14.03 -24.17 16.79
CA PRO A 15 -14.24 -25.58 16.46
C PRO A 15 -13.83 -25.85 15.02
N ASP A 16 -13.26 -27.02 14.78
CA ASP A 16 -12.98 -27.48 13.42
C ASP A 16 -14.29 -27.71 12.66
N VAL A 17 -14.43 -27.07 11.50
CA VAL A 17 -15.65 -27.13 10.67
C VAL A 17 -15.79 -28.50 10.01
N ASN A 18 -14.68 -29.23 9.86
CA ASN A 18 -14.64 -30.55 9.24
C ASN A 18 -14.78 -31.69 10.27
N ASP A 19 -14.82 -31.39 11.58
CA ASP A 19 -14.98 -32.37 12.65
C ASP A 19 -16.42 -32.35 13.18
N ASP A 20 -17.25 -33.28 12.70
CA ASP A 20 -18.66 -33.43 13.10
C ASP A 20 -18.84 -33.61 14.62
N TYR A 21 -17.82 -34.13 15.31
CA TYR A 21 -17.86 -34.35 16.76
C TYR A 21 -17.31 -33.18 17.57
N GLN A 22 -16.85 -32.10 16.91
CA GLN A 22 -16.28 -30.90 17.51
C GLN A 22 -15.24 -31.21 18.61
N ARG A 23 -14.40 -32.22 18.40
CA ARG A 23 -13.36 -32.63 19.37
C ARG A 23 -12.12 -31.76 19.22
N ARG A 24 -11.90 -31.20 18.03
CA ARG A 24 -10.78 -30.33 17.73
C ARG A 24 -11.14 -28.85 17.84
N PHE A 25 -10.34 -28.12 18.61
CA PHE A 25 -10.43 -26.67 18.74
C PHE A 25 -9.10 -26.01 18.39
N PHE A 26 -9.17 -24.95 17.58
CA PHE A 26 -8.04 -24.08 17.31
C PHE A 26 -8.02 -22.94 18.33
N VAL A 27 -6.92 -22.86 19.08
CA VAL A 27 -6.66 -21.84 20.10
C VAL A 27 -5.32 -21.17 19.83
N GLY A 28 -5.25 -19.87 20.12
CA GLY A 28 -4.06 -19.04 19.97
C GLY A 28 -4.00 -18.27 18.65
N CYS A 29 -2.88 -17.57 18.46
CA CYS A 29 -2.57 -16.82 17.25
C CYS A 29 -1.75 -17.67 16.28
N ARG A 30 -2.19 -17.77 15.03
CA ARG A 30 -1.50 -18.53 13.98
C ARG A 30 -1.44 -17.74 12.69
N TRP A 31 -0.35 -17.94 11.95
CA TRP A 31 -0.24 -17.45 10.59
C TRP A 31 -1.23 -18.22 9.71
N VAL A 32 -1.92 -17.55 8.79
CA VAL A 32 -3.03 -18.21 8.05
C VAL A 32 -2.57 -19.36 7.15
N TYR A 33 -1.30 -19.38 6.79
CA TYR A 33 -0.70 -20.42 5.96
C TYR A 33 0.22 -21.36 6.77
N ASP A 34 0.05 -21.41 8.10
CA ASP A 34 0.86 -22.26 8.99
C ASP A 34 0.81 -23.74 8.56
N PRO A 35 1.95 -24.35 8.17
CA PRO A 35 2.00 -25.74 7.76
C PRO A 35 2.13 -26.71 8.94
N PHE A 36 2.42 -26.22 10.16
CA PHE A 36 2.76 -27.07 11.31
C PHE A 36 1.52 -27.48 12.12
N THR A 37 0.40 -26.77 11.94
CA THR A 37 -0.85 -27.10 12.62
C THR A 37 -1.66 -28.06 11.77
N THR A 38 -1.71 -29.32 12.19
CA THR A 38 -2.50 -30.37 11.52
C THR A 38 -3.97 -29.95 11.37
N GLY A 39 -4.55 -30.13 10.17
CA GLY A 39 -5.95 -29.79 9.85
C GLY A 39 -6.22 -28.31 9.61
N TYR A 40 -5.23 -27.43 9.78
CA TYR A 40 -5.40 -25.98 9.59
C TYR A 40 -5.43 -25.57 8.10
N ASP A 41 -4.78 -26.37 7.25
CA ASP A 41 -4.81 -26.25 5.79
C ASP A 41 -6.18 -26.59 5.21
N GLU A 42 -6.87 -27.58 5.78
CA GLU A 42 -8.20 -28.00 5.32
C GLU A 42 -9.27 -26.91 5.51
N ILE A 43 -9.20 -26.16 6.61
CA ILE A 43 -10.13 -25.07 6.92
C ILE A 43 -9.73 -23.75 6.24
N ARG A 44 -8.60 -23.68 5.53
CA ARG A 44 -8.07 -22.42 4.97
C ARG A 44 -9.06 -21.71 4.05
N GLY A 45 -9.83 -22.45 3.25
CA GLY A 45 -10.85 -21.87 2.36
C GLY A 45 -11.97 -21.14 3.11
N PHE A 46 -12.28 -21.57 4.33
CA PHE A 46 -13.20 -20.90 5.23
C PHE A 46 -12.57 -19.66 5.88
N LEU A 47 -11.30 -19.74 6.27
CA LEU A 47 -10.60 -18.63 6.94
C LEU A 47 -10.22 -17.49 5.97
N LEU A 48 -9.92 -17.81 4.72
CA LEU A 48 -9.50 -16.87 3.68
C LEU A 48 -10.51 -16.82 2.52
N PRO A 49 -11.66 -16.15 2.71
CA PRO A 49 -12.56 -15.86 1.60
C PRO A 49 -11.88 -15.00 0.53
N ALA A 50 -12.40 -15.03 -0.70
CA ALA A 50 -11.79 -14.34 -1.84
C ALA A 50 -11.46 -12.86 -1.60
N PHE A 51 -12.33 -12.13 -0.87
CA PHE A 51 -12.07 -10.72 -0.56
C PHE A 51 -10.83 -10.52 0.34
N MET A 52 -10.55 -11.44 1.27
CA MET A 52 -9.34 -11.38 2.11
C MET A 52 -8.09 -11.56 1.27
N ILE A 53 -8.12 -12.48 0.30
CA ILE A 53 -7.02 -12.74 -0.63
C ILE A 53 -6.79 -11.52 -1.53
N ILE A 54 -7.86 -10.89 -2.02
CA ILE A 54 -7.78 -9.65 -2.81
C ILE A 54 -7.15 -8.53 -1.96
N THR A 55 -7.62 -8.34 -0.72
CA THR A 55 -7.05 -7.36 0.21
C THR A 55 -5.58 -7.65 0.51
N GLN A 56 -5.19 -8.92 0.71
CA GLN A 56 -3.78 -9.35 0.87
C GLN A 56 -2.95 -8.91 -0.33
N PHE A 57 -3.37 -9.28 -1.54
CA PHE A 57 -2.65 -8.99 -2.78
C PHE A 57 -2.43 -7.49 -3.01
N PHE A 58 -3.48 -6.67 -2.88
CA PHE A 58 -3.33 -5.24 -3.10
C PHE A 58 -2.50 -4.55 -2.01
N PHE A 59 -2.58 -5.00 -0.75
CA PHE A 59 -1.71 -4.47 0.29
C PHE A 59 -0.25 -4.92 0.18
N THR A 60 0.05 -6.12 -0.33
CA THR A 60 1.44 -6.50 -0.61
C THR A 60 2.03 -5.65 -1.73
N LEU A 61 1.28 -5.42 -2.81
CA LEU A 61 1.70 -4.49 -3.86
C LEU A 61 1.90 -3.07 -3.32
N CYS A 62 1.00 -2.60 -2.45
CA CYS A 62 1.13 -1.31 -1.78
C CYS A 62 2.41 -1.25 -0.93
N MET A 63 2.67 -2.26 -0.11
CA MET A 63 3.87 -2.35 0.73
C MET A 63 5.16 -2.32 -0.11
N ILE A 64 5.22 -3.10 -1.20
CA ILE A 64 6.37 -3.11 -2.12
C ILE A 64 6.53 -1.73 -2.76
N GLY A 65 5.45 -1.12 -3.24
CA GLY A 65 5.46 0.21 -3.83
C GLY A 65 5.97 1.29 -2.89
N VAL A 66 5.59 1.25 -1.60
CA VAL A 66 6.10 2.16 -0.57
C VAL A 66 7.60 1.94 -0.32
N LEU A 67 8.06 0.68 -0.25
CA LEU A 67 9.48 0.38 -0.05
C LEU A 67 10.34 0.88 -1.23
N VAL A 68 9.90 0.63 -2.46
CA VAL A 68 10.57 1.14 -3.67
C VAL A 68 10.53 2.67 -3.68
N GLY A 69 9.38 3.28 -3.34
CA GLY A 69 9.24 4.72 -3.22
C GLY A 69 10.20 5.34 -2.21
N LEU A 70 10.35 4.72 -1.04
CA LEU A 70 11.31 5.13 -0.01
C LEU A 70 12.74 5.12 -0.56
N VAL A 71 13.15 4.04 -1.22
CA VAL A 71 14.50 3.95 -1.83
C VAL A 71 14.70 5.05 -2.88
N LEU A 72 13.72 5.29 -3.75
CA LEU A 72 13.81 6.34 -4.77
C LEU A 72 13.88 7.75 -4.17
N VAL A 73 13.13 8.02 -3.10
CA VAL A 73 13.16 9.29 -2.39
C VAL A 73 14.50 9.49 -1.68
N LEU A 74 15.08 8.43 -1.09
CA LEU A 74 16.43 8.50 -0.53
C LEU A 74 17.48 8.77 -1.61
N LEU A 75 17.39 8.10 -2.76
CA LEU A 75 18.26 8.38 -3.91
C LEU A 75 18.10 9.83 -4.40
N PHE A 76 16.87 10.35 -4.39
CA PHE A 76 16.59 11.74 -4.72
C PHE A 76 17.30 12.72 -3.78
N PHE A 77 17.19 12.53 -2.47
CA PHE A 77 17.81 13.44 -1.49
C PHE A 77 19.32 13.28 -1.35
N LEU A 78 19.87 12.07 -1.49
CA LEU A 78 21.27 11.79 -1.21
C LEU A 78 22.16 11.84 -2.46
N CYS A 79 21.63 11.52 -3.64
CA CYS A 79 22.44 11.30 -4.84
C CYS A 79 22.10 12.22 -6.02
N ALA A 80 20.91 12.84 -6.04
CA ALA A 80 20.45 13.65 -7.17
C ALA A 80 20.44 15.15 -6.81
N GLY A 81 21.59 15.81 -6.96
CA GLY A 81 21.65 17.28 -6.90
C GLY A 81 20.83 17.95 -8.02
N PRO A 82 20.44 19.24 -7.86
CA PRO A 82 19.61 19.98 -8.82
C PRO A 82 20.21 20.11 -10.23
N ASP A 83 21.54 19.96 -10.36
CA ASP A 83 22.24 20.02 -11.66
C ASP A 83 22.10 18.75 -12.51
N GLN A 84 21.50 17.68 -11.98
CA GLN A 84 21.37 16.42 -12.70
C GLN A 84 20.30 16.48 -13.80
N LYS A 85 20.68 16.09 -15.03
CA LYS A 85 19.80 16.19 -16.21
C LYS A 85 18.49 15.39 -16.08
N ARG A 86 18.50 14.31 -15.28
CA ARG A 86 17.38 13.37 -15.06
C ARG A 86 16.58 13.66 -13.78
N PHE A 87 16.85 14.76 -13.08
CA PHE A 87 16.19 15.12 -11.83
C PHE A 87 14.64 15.13 -11.94
N VAL A 88 14.11 15.85 -12.93
CA VAL A 88 12.64 15.92 -13.17
C VAL A 88 12.04 14.56 -13.55
N LEU A 89 12.80 13.72 -14.26
CA LEU A 89 12.37 12.37 -14.61
C LEU A 89 12.22 11.49 -13.36
N LEU A 90 13.17 11.58 -12.42
CA LEU A 90 13.14 10.81 -11.18
C LEU A 90 11.92 11.18 -10.32
N ILE A 91 11.65 12.48 -10.12
CA ILE A 91 10.46 12.94 -9.38
C ILE A 91 9.17 12.46 -10.07
N ARG A 92 9.12 12.49 -11.41
CA ARG A 92 7.97 12.00 -12.18
C ARG A 92 7.75 10.50 -11.99
N ILE A 93 8.80 9.70 -11.97
CA ILE A 93 8.71 8.26 -11.69
C ILE A 93 8.16 8.03 -10.28
N ILE A 94 8.68 8.75 -9.28
CA ILE A 94 8.20 8.68 -7.89
C ILE A 94 6.71 9.04 -7.81
N SER A 95 6.27 10.09 -8.52
CA SER A 95 4.88 10.54 -8.51
C SER A 95 3.93 9.44 -9.02
N TRP A 96 4.25 8.84 -10.18
CA TRP A 96 3.44 7.76 -10.75
C TRP A 96 3.46 6.48 -9.93
N LEU A 97 4.62 6.13 -9.35
CA LEU A 97 4.75 4.98 -8.46
C LEU A 97 3.88 5.14 -7.21
N LEU A 98 3.93 6.30 -6.55
CA LEU A 98 3.13 6.57 -5.35
C LEU A 98 1.64 6.64 -5.68
N LEU A 99 1.25 7.15 -6.87
CA LEU A 99 -0.14 7.11 -7.31
C LEU A 99 -0.66 5.68 -7.42
N GLY A 100 0.06 4.80 -8.13
CA GLY A 100 -0.30 3.39 -8.27
C GLY A 100 -0.35 2.67 -6.92
N THR A 101 0.60 2.99 -6.03
CA THR A 101 0.68 2.46 -4.67
C THR A 101 -0.53 2.87 -3.82
N GLY A 102 -0.89 4.15 -3.84
CA GLY A 102 -2.06 4.68 -3.13
C GLY A 102 -3.37 4.09 -3.65
N ILE A 103 -3.52 3.94 -4.98
CA ILE A 103 -4.69 3.28 -5.59
C ILE A 103 -4.79 1.82 -5.12
N CYS A 104 -3.69 1.08 -5.09
CA CYS A 104 -3.68 -0.29 -4.56
C CYS A 104 -4.11 -0.34 -3.09
N GLY A 105 -3.57 0.55 -2.25
CA GLY A 105 -3.99 0.68 -0.84
C GLY A 105 -5.50 0.96 -0.71
N CYS A 106 -6.03 1.91 -1.49
CA CYS A 106 -7.45 2.23 -1.49
C CYS A 106 -8.33 1.04 -1.93
N ILE A 107 -7.95 0.31 -3.00
CA ILE A 107 -8.68 -0.89 -3.43
C ILE A 107 -8.71 -1.92 -2.29
N ALA A 108 -7.59 -2.12 -1.59
CA ALA A 108 -7.51 -3.08 -0.49
C ALA A 108 -8.41 -2.66 0.69
N VAL A 109 -8.37 -1.39 1.09
CA VAL A 109 -9.21 -0.80 2.15
C VAL A 109 -10.69 -0.92 1.81
N ILE A 110 -11.10 -0.48 0.61
CA ILE A 110 -12.49 -0.48 0.16
C ILE A 110 -13.02 -1.91 0.10
N THR A 111 -12.24 -2.83 -0.50
CA THR A 111 -12.61 -4.25 -0.56
C THR A 111 -12.85 -4.80 0.84
N PHE A 112 -11.92 -4.56 1.77
CA PHE A 112 -12.09 -5.03 3.14
C PHE A 112 -13.30 -4.40 3.82
N ALA A 113 -13.47 -3.08 3.71
CA ALA A 113 -14.57 -2.35 4.33
C ALA A 113 -15.95 -2.83 3.85
N CYS A 114 -16.09 -3.10 2.55
CA CYS A 114 -17.35 -3.55 1.96
C CYS A 114 -17.71 -5.00 2.31
N PHE A 115 -16.73 -5.89 2.43
CA PHE A 115 -16.98 -7.33 2.57
C PHE A 115 -16.74 -7.88 3.98
N ALA A 116 -15.98 -7.20 4.84
CA ALA A 116 -15.67 -7.67 6.19
C ALA A 116 -16.88 -7.72 7.14
N ASN A 117 -18.01 -7.11 6.82
CA ASN A 117 -19.23 -7.25 7.62
C ASN A 117 -20.36 -7.98 6.91
N ARG A 118 -20.06 -8.69 5.81
CA ARG A 118 -21.06 -9.44 5.07
C ARG A 118 -21.61 -10.60 5.91
N ASP A 119 -22.83 -11.02 5.63
CA ASP A 119 -23.36 -12.22 6.29
C ASP A 119 -22.57 -13.47 5.85
N ARG A 120 -22.50 -14.46 6.74
CA ARG A 120 -22.01 -15.84 6.49
C ARG A 120 -20.52 -16.03 6.22
N TRP A 121 -19.67 -15.01 6.31
CA TRP A 121 -18.21 -15.22 6.24
C TRP A 121 -17.55 -15.45 7.61
N MET A 122 -18.16 -14.94 8.70
CA MET A 122 -17.68 -15.12 10.07
C MET A 122 -18.85 -15.33 11.05
N PRO A 123 -18.70 -16.21 12.06
CA PRO A 123 -19.61 -16.26 13.20
C PRO A 123 -19.71 -14.90 13.91
N GLU A 124 -20.91 -14.50 14.32
CA GLU A 124 -21.16 -13.22 15.02
C GLU A 124 -20.63 -11.98 14.29
N HIS A 125 -20.70 -11.95 12.95
CA HIS A 125 -20.24 -10.81 12.15
C HIS A 125 -20.87 -9.47 12.60
N THR A 126 -22.09 -9.47 13.14
CA THR A 126 -22.77 -8.28 13.67
C THR A 126 -21.98 -7.55 14.76
N ASN A 127 -21.08 -8.24 15.47
CA ASN A 127 -20.21 -7.67 16.49
C ASN A 127 -18.77 -7.42 15.98
N ASN A 128 -18.56 -7.42 14.66
CA ASN A 128 -17.26 -7.18 14.04
C ASN A 128 -16.96 -5.68 13.96
N PHE A 129 -16.14 -5.18 14.88
CA PHE A 129 -15.62 -3.81 14.84
C PHE A 129 -14.25 -3.74 14.19
N PHE A 130 -14.06 -2.74 13.33
CA PHE A 130 -12.75 -2.49 12.72
C PHE A 130 -11.71 -2.12 13.77
N GLY A 131 -10.62 -2.88 13.80
CA GLY A 131 -9.50 -2.64 14.71
C GLY A 131 -8.62 -1.45 14.30
N TRP A 132 -7.67 -1.11 15.16
CA TRP A 132 -6.75 0.02 14.97
C TRP A 132 -5.95 -0.06 13.65
N SER A 133 -5.52 -1.27 13.28
CA SER A 133 -4.75 -1.50 12.04
C SER A 133 -5.53 -1.11 10.79
N PHE A 134 -6.86 -1.24 10.79
CA PHE A 134 -7.70 -0.78 9.69
C PHE A 134 -7.68 0.75 9.58
N GLY A 135 -7.80 1.46 10.71
CA GLY A 135 -7.68 2.92 10.75
C GLY A 135 -6.33 3.42 10.21
N LEU A 136 -5.24 2.77 10.61
CA LEU A 136 -3.90 3.07 10.07
C LEU A 136 -3.80 2.78 8.57
N ALA A 137 -4.44 1.72 8.08
CA ALA A 137 -4.43 1.37 6.66
C ALA A 137 -5.19 2.40 5.81
N VAL A 138 -6.33 2.90 6.30
CA VAL A 138 -7.09 4.00 5.69
C VAL A 138 -6.22 5.26 5.64
N ALA A 139 -5.68 5.69 6.80
CA ALA A 139 -4.86 6.88 6.90
C ALA A 139 -3.63 6.79 5.98
N GLY A 140 -2.90 5.67 6.02
CA GLY A 140 -1.73 5.44 5.18
C GLY A 140 -2.03 5.51 3.68
N SER A 141 -3.12 4.87 3.23
CA SER A 141 -3.52 4.90 1.82
C SER A 141 -3.85 6.32 1.34
N VAL A 142 -4.55 7.11 2.17
CA VAL A 142 -4.87 8.51 1.87
C VAL A 142 -3.60 9.37 1.85
N THR A 143 -2.72 9.22 2.84
CA THR A 143 -1.47 9.98 2.90
C THR A 143 -0.57 9.71 1.70
N ILE A 144 -0.52 8.47 1.19
CA ILE A 144 0.24 8.14 -0.03
C ILE A 144 -0.33 8.88 -1.25
N LEU A 145 -1.66 9.00 -1.40
CA LEU A 145 -2.28 9.76 -2.48
C LEU A 145 -2.00 11.26 -2.38
N ILE A 146 -2.01 11.81 -1.18
CA ILE A 146 -1.62 13.20 -0.92
C ILE A 146 -0.15 13.40 -1.32
N ALA A 147 0.75 12.53 -0.87
CA ALA A 147 2.16 12.57 -1.21
C ALA A 147 2.37 12.50 -2.74
N SER A 148 1.69 11.58 -3.42
CA SER A 148 1.69 11.48 -4.88
C SER A 148 1.32 12.81 -5.54
N SER A 149 0.24 13.46 -5.06
CA SER A 149 -0.22 14.75 -5.59
C SER A 149 0.82 15.84 -5.41
N LEU A 150 1.47 15.91 -4.24
CA LEU A 150 2.57 16.84 -3.98
C LEU A 150 3.76 16.59 -4.92
N PHE A 151 4.16 15.34 -5.13
CA PHE A 151 5.22 15.01 -6.08
C PHE A 151 4.87 15.42 -7.52
N PHE A 152 3.61 15.27 -7.96
CA PHE A 152 3.18 15.80 -9.26
C PHE A 152 3.31 17.33 -9.33
N THR A 153 2.92 18.05 -8.27
CA THR A 153 3.11 19.51 -8.24
C THR A 153 4.59 19.88 -8.33
N GLU A 154 5.47 19.18 -7.63
CA GLU A 154 6.93 19.37 -7.72
C GLU A 154 7.45 19.12 -9.14
N VAL A 155 6.99 18.08 -9.83
CA VAL A 155 7.36 17.86 -11.25
C VAL A 155 7.04 19.09 -12.10
N THR A 156 5.85 19.66 -11.94
CA THR A 156 5.44 20.82 -12.74
C THR A 156 6.25 22.07 -12.41
N VAL A 157 6.52 22.32 -11.12
CA VAL A 157 7.29 23.47 -10.66
C VAL A 157 8.74 23.37 -11.13
N GLN A 158 9.36 22.21 -10.97
CA GLN A 158 10.76 21.99 -11.36
C GLN A 158 10.94 22.02 -12.89
N ALA A 159 9.97 21.50 -13.65
CA ALA A 159 9.99 21.60 -15.11
C ALA A 159 9.93 23.07 -15.56
N LYS A 160 9.04 23.89 -14.98
CA LYS A 160 8.93 25.32 -15.29
C LYS A 160 10.22 26.09 -14.96
N LYS A 161 10.77 25.89 -13.75
CA LYS A 161 12.03 26.52 -13.33
C LYS A 161 13.17 26.22 -14.32
N ARG A 162 13.26 24.97 -14.79
CA ARG A 162 14.31 24.56 -15.71
C ARG A 162 14.15 25.16 -17.11
N THR A 163 12.92 25.32 -17.60
CA THR A 163 12.66 26.01 -18.86
C THR A 163 13.06 27.49 -18.77
N GLN A 164 12.64 28.17 -17.70
CA GLN A 164 12.98 29.59 -17.48
C GLN A 164 14.48 29.85 -17.37
N LEU A 165 15.21 28.95 -16.70
CA LEU A 165 16.68 29.01 -16.63
C LEU A 165 17.34 28.89 -18.01
N LYS A 166 16.88 27.96 -18.84
CA LYS A 166 17.39 27.79 -20.21
C LYS A 166 17.09 28.99 -21.10
N GLU A 167 15.88 29.53 -21.03
CA GLU A 167 15.48 30.73 -21.77
C GLU A 167 16.33 31.94 -21.37
N SER A 168 16.61 32.10 -20.07
CA SER A 168 17.47 33.18 -19.57
C SER A 168 18.91 33.03 -20.08
N GLN A 169 19.48 31.82 -20.05
CA GLN A 169 20.82 31.54 -20.58
C GLN A 169 20.91 31.84 -22.08
N ALA A 170 19.94 31.36 -22.87
CA ALA A 170 19.89 31.62 -24.31
C ALA A 170 19.79 33.11 -24.64
N LYS A 171 19.04 33.88 -23.84
CA LYS A 171 18.94 35.34 -24.01
C LYS A 171 20.28 36.03 -23.74
N PHE A 172 21.00 35.63 -22.69
CA PHE A 172 22.32 36.20 -22.39
C PHE A 172 23.36 35.87 -23.48
N GLU A 173 23.32 34.66 -24.05
CA GLU A 173 24.20 34.27 -25.18
C GLU A 173 23.95 35.14 -26.42
N LEU A 174 22.68 35.37 -26.79
CA LEU A 174 22.31 36.24 -27.91
C LEU A 174 22.74 37.70 -27.69
N GLU A 175 22.59 38.23 -26.47
CA GLU A 175 23.02 39.60 -26.14
C GLU A 175 24.55 39.76 -26.19
N HIS A 176 25.31 38.70 -25.90
CA HIS A 176 26.76 38.69 -26.01
C HIS A 176 27.22 38.67 -27.48
N GLU A 177 26.63 37.80 -28.31
CA GLU A 177 26.94 37.73 -29.75
C GLU A 177 26.61 39.02 -30.50
N SER A 178 25.51 39.70 -30.14
CA SER A 178 25.13 40.97 -30.79
C SER A 178 26.09 42.14 -30.51
N LYS A 179 26.96 42.03 -29.50
CA LYS A 179 27.88 43.11 -29.08
C LYS A 179 29.33 42.89 -29.53
N ALA A 180 29.65 41.71 -30.09
CA ALA A 180 30.96 41.38 -30.66
C ALA A 180 31.02 41.77 -32.14
#